data_AF-A0A8T0IRX7-F1
#
_entry.id   AF-A0A8T0IRX7-F1
#
_cell.length_a   1.000
_cell.length_b   1.000
_cell.length_c   1.000
_cell.angle_alpha   90.00
_cell.angle_beta   90.00
_cell.angle_gamma   90.00
#
_symmetry.space_group_name_H-M   'P 1'
#
loop_
_entity.id
_entity.type
_entity.pdbx_description
1 polymer ?
#
loop_
_entity_poly.entity_id
_entity_poly.type
_entity_poly.pdbx_seq_one_letter_code
_entity_poly.pdbx_strand_id
1 'polypeptide(L)'
;MPVTMSTITSRTSIAGANPTVTVKVGGGMLPLNQKILARLDQRNVAAHPWHDLEIGPEAPLIFNCVIEISRGSKVKYELDKKSGLIKVDRVLYSSVVYPHNYGFIPRTLCDDEDPMDVLVIMQEPVLPGCFLRAKAIGLMPMIDQGERDDKIIAVCADDPEYRHFKDISELPPHRLIEIHQFFEDYKKNEKKEVNVNDFLGHEAATDAINQSMDLYASYVVESLRQ
;
A
#
# COMPACT_ATOMS: atom_id res chain seq x y z
N MET A 1 13.52 -72.12 -25.76
CA MET A 1 12.87 -70.79 -25.86
C MET A 1 11.95 -70.61 -24.65
N PRO A 2 11.83 -69.38 -24.12
CA PRO A 2 11.77 -69.03 -22.70
C PRO A 2 10.33 -68.54 -22.32
N VAL A 3 9.96 -67.94 -21.18
CA VAL A 3 10.64 -67.14 -20.14
C VAL A 3 9.87 -67.28 -18.80
N THR A 4 10.67 -67.21 -17.74
CA THR A 4 10.48 -67.22 -16.28
C THR A 4 9.51 -66.20 -15.66
N MET A 5 8.83 -66.64 -14.59
CA MET A 5 8.23 -65.77 -13.56
C MET A 5 9.30 -65.22 -12.61
N SER A 6 9.18 -63.95 -12.22
CA SER A 6 9.92 -63.38 -11.09
C SER A 6 8.96 -62.80 -10.06
N THR A 7 9.05 -63.33 -8.84
CA THR A 7 8.64 -62.71 -7.58
C THR A 7 9.71 -61.68 -7.17
N ILE A 8 9.38 -60.69 -6.34
CA ILE A 8 10.15 -60.20 -5.16
C ILE A 8 9.40 -58.99 -4.58
N THR A 9 8.75 -59.10 -3.42
CA THR A 9 9.22 -58.88 -2.02
C THR A 9 9.42 -57.41 -1.63
N SER A 10 8.62 -56.94 -0.68
CA SER A 10 8.82 -55.67 0.04
C SER A 10 9.75 -55.84 1.24
N ARG A 11 10.80 -55.02 1.35
CA ARG A 11 11.45 -54.67 2.63
C ARG A 11 12.02 -53.24 2.59
N THR A 12 12.00 -52.63 3.76
CA THR A 12 12.11 -51.20 4.10
C THR A 12 13.55 -50.72 4.31
N SER A 13 13.92 -49.51 3.87
CA SER A 13 14.84 -48.61 4.60
C SER A 13 14.92 -47.17 4.03
N ILE A 14 14.60 -46.19 4.88
CA ILE A 14 15.12 -44.81 5.06
C ILE A 14 15.94 -44.14 3.92
N ALA A 15 15.44 -43.00 3.40
CA ALA A 15 16.14 -41.75 3.02
C ALA A 15 15.35 -41.01 1.92
N GLY A 16 15.33 -39.68 2.00
CA GLY A 16 14.44 -38.80 1.23
C GLY A 16 14.57 -38.84 -0.29
N ALA A 17 13.44 -38.67 -0.95
CA ALA A 17 13.24 -37.93 -2.20
C ALA A 17 11.73 -37.93 -2.48
N ASN A 18 11.14 -36.76 -2.70
CA ASN A 18 9.77 -36.66 -3.22
C ASN A 18 9.68 -37.48 -4.51
N PRO A 19 8.66 -38.32 -4.70
CA PRO A 19 8.50 -39.00 -5.97
C PRO A 19 8.14 -37.96 -7.03
N THR A 20 9.10 -37.63 -7.90
CA THR A 20 8.85 -36.90 -9.14
C THR A 20 7.98 -37.80 -10.02
N VAL A 21 6.68 -37.53 -10.04
CA VAL A 21 5.76 -38.18 -10.97
C VAL A 21 5.97 -37.54 -12.34
N THR A 22 6.71 -38.23 -13.21
CA THR A 22 6.88 -37.84 -14.61
C THR A 22 5.58 -38.12 -15.36
N VAL A 23 4.81 -37.07 -15.69
CA VAL A 23 3.65 -37.20 -16.58
C VAL A 23 4.11 -37.07 -18.03
N LYS A 24 4.00 -38.17 -18.79
CA LYS A 24 4.05 -38.12 -20.26
C LYS A 24 2.87 -37.29 -20.77
N VAL A 25 3.15 -36.13 -21.35
CA VAL A 25 2.13 -35.31 -22.04
C VAL A 25 1.80 -35.97 -23.37
N GLY A 26 0.80 -36.85 -23.36
CA GLY A 26 0.07 -37.24 -24.56
C GLY A 26 -0.98 -36.16 -24.86
N GLY A 27 -1.02 -35.69 -26.10
CA GLY A 27 -1.93 -34.63 -26.56
C GLY A 27 -3.38 -34.91 -26.18
N GLY A 28 -3.87 -34.19 -25.17
CA GLY A 28 -5.24 -34.23 -24.69
C GLY A 28 -5.57 -32.90 -24.02
N MET A 29 -6.72 -32.33 -24.38
CA MET A 29 -7.17 -31.06 -23.83
C MET A 29 -7.35 -31.17 -22.31
N LEU A 30 -6.62 -30.34 -21.54
CA LEU A 30 -6.72 -30.32 -20.08
C LEU A 30 -8.19 -30.19 -19.61
N PRO A 31 -8.63 -30.96 -18.60
CA PRO A 31 -9.94 -30.78 -17.98
C PRO A 31 -10.10 -29.33 -17.51
N LEU A 32 -11.30 -28.76 -17.64
CA LEU A 32 -11.59 -27.36 -17.31
C LEU A 32 -11.07 -26.96 -15.92
N ASN A 33 -11.20 -27.84 -14.92
CA ASN A 33 -10.70 -27.60 -13.57
C ASN A 33 -9.17 -27.49 -13.49
N GLN A 34 -8.44 -28.23 -14.31
CA GLN A 34 -6.98 -28.17 -14.38
C GLN A 34 -6.51 -26.93 -15.15
N LYS A 35 -7.28 -26.46 -16.15
CA LYS A 35 -7.06 -25.16 -16.80
C LYS A 35 -7.37 -23.98 -15.88
N ILE A 36 -8.39 -24.10 -15.03
CA ILE A 36 -8.73 -23.09 -14.02
C ILE A 36 -7.63 -23.00 -12.96
N LEU A 37 -7.17 -24.15 -12.43
CA LEU A 37 -6.05 -24.19 -11.48
C LEU A 37 -4.75 -23.68 -12.11
N ALA A 38 -4.46 -24.01 -13.37
CA ALA A 38 -3.31 -23.48 -14.10
C ALA A 38 -3.41 -21.98 -14.42
N ARG A 39 -4.62 -21.40 -14.49
CA ARG A 39 -4.81 -19.94 -14.63
C ARG A 39 -4.75 -19.19 -13.30
N LEU A 40 -5.09 -19.83 -12.19
CA LEU A 40 -4.87 -19.28 -10.85
C LEU A 40 -3.37 -19.28 -10.49
N ASP A 41 -2.63 -20.25 -11.00
CA ASP A 41 -1.15 -20.34 -10.93
C ASP A 41 -0.43 -19.35 -11.89
N GLN A 42 -1.17 -18.58 -12.70
CA GLN A 42 -0.62 -17.57 -13.62
C GLN A 42 -0.50 -16.15 -13.01
N ARG A 43 -0.70 -15.97 -11.70
CA ARG A 43 -0.34 -14.71 -11.03
C ARG A 43 1.14 -14.73 -10.61
N ASN A 44 2.04 -14.85 -11.58
CA ASN A 44 3.48 -14.61 -11.41
C ASN A 44 3.87 -13.19 -11.85
N VAL A 45 3.04 -12.21 -11.49
CA VAL A 45 3.41 -10.80 -11.50
C VAL A 45 3.37 -10.37 -10.04
N ALA A 46 4.45 -9.77 -9.55
CA ALA A 46 4.45 -9.17 -8.22
C ALA A 46 3.22 -8.26 -8.10
N ALA A 47 2.42 -8.44 -7.06
CA ALA A 47 1.19 -7.67 -6.89
C ALA A 47 1.50 -6.17 -6.85
N HIS A 48 0.85 -5.40 -7.70
CA HIS A 48 1.01 -3.95 -7.77
C HIS A 48 0.34 -3.32 -6.53
N PRO A 49 1.09 -2.64 -5.64
CA PRO A 49 0.58 -2.21 -4.34
C PRO A 49 -0.55 -1.19 -4.45
N TRP A 50 -0.65 -0.43 -5.55
CA TRP A 50 -1.75 0.50 -5.77
C TRP A 50 -3.01 -0.16 -6.34
N HIS A 51 -2.88 -1.16 -7.21
CA HIS A 51 -4.01 -1.70 -7.98
C HIS A 51 -4.51 -3.04 -7.42
N ASP A 52 -3.58 -3.92 -7.05
CA ASP A 52 -3.88 -5.28 -6.64
C ASP A 52 -4.19 -5.40 -5.15
N LEU A 53 -3.64 -4.52 -4.31
CA LEU A 53 -4.00 -4.45 -2.90
C LEU A 53 -5.42 -3.89 -2.74
N GLU A 54 -6.25 -4.59 -1.98
CA GLU A 54 -7.59 -4.10 -1.64
C GLU A 54 -7.51 -2.94 -0.65
N ILE A 55 -8.38 -1.95 -0.81
CA ILE A 55 -8.51 -0.84 0.15
C ILE A 55 -8.95 -1.31 1.54
N GLY A 56 -9.67 -2.43 1.63
CA GLY A 56 -10.18 -3.00 2.87
C GLY A 56 -11.69 -2.82 3.04
N PRO A 57 -12.38 -3.73 3.74
CA PRO A 57 -13.84 -3.77 3.81
C PRO A 57 -14.47 -2.67 4.68
N GLU A 58 -13.66 -1.99 5.50
CA GLU A 58 -14.09 -0.95 6.44
C GLU A 58 -13.81 0.47 5.89
N ALA A 59 -13.36 0.57 4.63
CA ALA A 59 -13.14 1.83 3.95
C ALA A 59 -14.47 2.58 3.77
N PRO A 60 -14.49 3.92 3.81
CA PRO A 60 -13.33 4.84 3.88
C PRO A 60 -12.78 5.09 5.28
N LEU A 61 -13.43 4.62 6.36
CA LEU A 61 -13.03 4.96 7.73
C LEU A 61 -11.75 4.23 8.16
N ILE A 62 -11.66 2.92 7.86
CA ILE A 62 -10.48 2.10 8.10
C ILE A 62 -10.07 1.45 6.80
N PHE A 63 -8.83 1.67 6.38
CA PHE A 63 -8.31 1.23 5.09
C PHE A 63 -6.89 0.66 5.23
N ASN A 64 -6.50 -0.16 4.27
CA ASN A 64 -5.10 -0.54 4.10
C ASN A 64 -4.31 0.68 3.62
N CYS A 65 -3.14 0.91 4.18
CA CYS A 65 -2.21 1.95 3.79
C CYS A 65 -0.86 1.30 3.48
N VAL A 66 -0.28 1.59 2.31
CA VAL A 66 1.07 1.16 1.93
C VAL A 66 2.04 2.24 2.37
N ILE A 67 3.02 1.89 3.19
CA ILE A 67 4.01 2.83 3.72
C ILE A 67 5.13 3.01 2.70
N GLU A 68 5.41 4.26 2.34
CA GLU A 68 6.54 4.64 1.49
C GLU A 68 7.71 5.12 2.34
N ILE A 69 7.45 5.94 3.36
CA ILE A 69 8.50 6.60 4.12
C ILE A 69 8.31 6.30 5.61
N SER A 70 9.31 5.65 6.20
CA SER A 70 9.35 5.40 7.64
C SER A 70 9.45 6.70 8.42
N ARG A 71 8.78 6.74 9.58
CA ARG A 71 8.98 7.77 10.61
C ARG A 71 10.49 7.96 10.89
N GLY A 72 10.93 9.21 10.91
CA GLY A 72 12.33 9.59 11.17
C GLY A 72 13.25 9.51 9.95
N SER A 73 12.77 9.08 8.78
CA SER A 73 13.57 9.04 7.56
C SER A 73 13.68 10.41 6.89
N LYS A 74 14.83 10.65 6.24
CA LYS A 74 15.03 11.73 5.25
C LYS A 74 14.90 11.25 3.80
N VAL A 75 14.90 9.94 3.58
CA VAL A 75 14.80 9.38 2.24
C VAL A 75 13.33 9.43 1.85
N LYS A 76 13.01 10.25 0.85
CA LYS A 76 11.72 10.25 0.20
C LYS A 76 11.71 9.09 -0.78
N TYR A 77 11.01 8.04 -0.39
CA TYR A 77 10.61 6.99 -1.30
C TYR A 77 9.30 7.37 -1.97
N GLU A 78 9.02 6.75 -3.11
CA GLU A 78 7.79 6.90 -3.87
C GLU A 78 7.44 5.59 -4.56
N LEU A 79 6.15 5.36 -4.79
CA LEU A 79 5.69 4.33 -5.70
C LEU A 79 6.06 4.68 -7.14
N ASP A 80 6.86 3.84 -7.78
CA ASP A 80 6.96 3.88 -9.24
C ASP A 80 5.71 3.22 -9.85
N LYS A 81 4.70 4.03 -10.20
CA LYS A 81 3.38 3.60 -10.72
C LYS A 81 3.45 2.63 -11.91
N LYS A 82 4.56 2.63 -12.65
CA LYS A 82 4.75 1.73 -13.80
C LYS A 82 5.19 0.33 -13.39
N SER A 83 6.12 0.22 -12.45
CA SER A 83 6.65 -1.08 -12.01
C SER A 83 5.94 -1.64 -10.78
N GLY A 84 5.25 -0.80 -10.01
CA GLY A 84 4.67 -1.16 -8.72
C GLY A 84 5.71 -1.31 -7.60
N LEU A 85 6.94 -0.86 -7.81
CA LEU A 85 8.02 -0.95 -6.83
C LEU A 85 8.22 0.38 -6.10
N ILE A 86 8.69 0.30 -4.87
CA ILE A 86 9.12 1.47 -4.12
C ILE A 86 10.51 1.90 -4.62
N LYS A 87 10.59 3.15 -5.08
CA LYS A 87 11.78 3.79 -5.64
C LYS A 87 12.23 4.91 -4.71
N VAL A 88 13.54 5.15 -4.64
CA VAL A 88 14.06 6.37 -4.01
C VAL A 88 13.84 7.53 -4.99
N ASP A 89 13.04 8.51 -4.59
CA ASP A 89 12.92 9.78 -5.30
C ASP A 89 14.17 10.62 -5.01
N ARG A 90 14.34 11.01 -3.73
CA ARG A 90 15.45 11.83 -3.27
C ARG A 90 15.66 11.74 -1.76
N VAL A 91 16.76 12.32 -1.29
CA VAL A 91 16.91 12.67 0.13
C VAL A 91 16.39 14.09 0.30
N LEU A 92 15.63 14.37 1.36
CA LEU A 92 15.14 15.73 1.67
C LEU A 92 16.31 16.73 1.78
N TYR A 93 16.15 17.91 1.18
CA TYR A 93 17.19 18.95 1.15
C TYR A 93 17.23 19.74 2.47
N SER A 94 16.11 19.72 3.19
CA SER A 94 15.94 20.31 4.52
C SER A 94 16.52 19.39 5.61
N SER A 95 16.76 19.97 6.78
CA SER A 95 17.29 19.21 7.93
C SER A 95 16.23 18.35 8.60
N VAL A 96 14.94 18.52 8.27
CA VAL A 96 13.81 17.80 8.87
C VAL A 96 13.77 16.33 8.44
N VAL A 97 12.98 15.55 9.18
CA VAL A 97 12.67 14.14 8.93
C VAL A 97 11.15 13.97 8.98
N TYR A 98 10.62 12.95 8.29
CA TYR A 98 9.17 12.67 8.38
C TYR A 98 8.78 12.36 9.84
N PRO A 99 7.86 13.13 10.45
CA PRO A 99 7.53 12.99 11.87
C PRO A 99 6.76 11.70 12.19
N HIS A 100 6.10 11.12 11.17
CA HIS A 100 5.27 9.93 11.22
C HIS A 100 5.47 9.08 9.96
N ASN A 101 4.92 7.86 9.95
CA ASN A 101 4.99 7.03 8.75
C ASN A 101 4.12 7.67 7.66
N TYR A 102 4.61 7.65 6.42
CA TYR A 102 3.94 8.27 5.29
C TYR A 102 3.76 7.23 4.18
N GLY A 103 2.65 7.33 3.47
CA GLY A 103 2.42 6.52 2.29
C GLY A 103 1.08 6.85 1.68
N PHE A 104 0.45 5.85 1.07
CA PHE A 104 -0.75 6.08 0.26
C PHE A 104 -1.85 5.03 0.50
N ILE A 105 -3.06 5.36 0.07
CA ILE A 105 -4.23 4.48 0.10
C ILE A 105 -4.34 3.76 -1.26
N PRO A 106 -4.32 2.41 -1.30
CA PRO A 106 -4.48 1.68 -2.56
C PRO A 106 -5.89 1.88 -3.12
N ARG A 107 -6.03 1.80 -4.45
CA ARG A 107 -7.30 2.01 -5.17
C ARG A 107 -7.97 3.36 -4.92
N THR A 108 -7.15 4.40 -4.82
CA THR A 108 -7.57 5.81 -4.75
C THR A 108 -6.80 6.61 -5.81
N LEU A 109 -7.30 7.78 -6.19
CA LEU A 109 -6.71 8.68 -7.17
C LEU A 109 -7.05 10.14 -6.82
N CYS A 110 -6.08 11.02 -6.91
CA CYS A 110 -6.21 12.45 -6.68
C CYS A 110 -6.04 13.25 -7.99
N ASP A 111 -6.27 14.57 -7.92
CA ASP A 111 -6.19 15.47 -9.07
C ASP A 111 -4.75 15.61 -9.63
N ASP A 112 -3.74 15.24 -8.84
CA ASP A 112 -2.31 15.19 -9.21
C ASP A 112 -1.90 13.86 -9.87
N GLU A 113 -2.88 13.02 -10.18
CA GLU A 113 -2.72 11.67 -10.75
C GLU A 113 -2.00 10.65 -9.85
N ASP A 114 -1.82 10.96 -8.56
CA ASP A 114 -1.25 10.05 -7.55
C ASP A 114 -2.36 9.46 -6.64
N PRO A 115 -2.10 8.34 -5.95
CA PRO A 115 -3.03 7.83 -4.96
C PRO A 115 -3.09 8.76 -3.74
N MET A 116 -4.21 8.73 -3.01
CA MET A 116 -4.42 9.58 -1.83
C MET A 116 -3.34 9.36 -0.78
N ASP A 117 -2.65 10.45 -0.42
CA ASP A 117 -1.59 10.48 0.57
C ASP A 117 -2.13 10.35 2.00
N VAL A 118 -1.35 9.68 2.85
CA VAL A 118 -1.69 9.49 4.25
C VAL A 118 -0.46 9.56 5.16
N LEU A 119 -0.60 10.30 6.25
CA LEU A 119 0.33 10.35 7.36
C LEU A 119 -0.22 9.51 8.53
N VAL A 120 0.44 8.39 8.84
CA VAL A 120 0.01 7.43 9.85
C VAL A 120 0.79 7.61 11.16
N ILE A 121 0.08 8.02 12.19
CA ILE A 121 0.57 8.14 13.56
C ILE A 121 0.49 6.79 14.26
N MET A 122 1.64 6.34 14.77
CA MET A 122 1.79 5.12 15.57
C MET A 122 3.10 5.14 16.36
N GLN A 123 3.30 4.16 17.25
CA GLN A 123 4.48 4.07 18.11
C GLN A 123 5.78 3.88 17.32
N GLU A 124 5.79 2.95 16.35
CA GLU A 124 7.01 2.47 15.69
C GLU A 124 7.11 2.89 14.21
N PRO A 125 8.33 3.06 13.68
CA PRO A 125 8.54 3.22 12.24
C PRO A 125 8.22 1.92 11.51
N VAL A 126 7.63 2.04 10.33
CA VAL A 126 7.30 0.91 9.45
C VAL A 126 8.17 0.97 8.20
N LEU A 127 8.68 -0.18 7.75
CA LEU A 127 9.57 -0.26 6.60
C LEU A 127 8.82 0.10 5.29
N PRO A 128 9.49 0.75 4.32
CA PRO A 128 8.91 1.03 3.02
C PRO A 128 8.44 -0.24 2.31
N GLY A 129 7.27 -0.19 1.66
CA GLY A 129 6.62 -1.30 0.97
C GLY A 129 5.80 -2.23 1.85
N CYS A 130 5.86 -2.09 3.18
CA CYS A 130 4.91 -2.74 4.07
C CYS A 130 3.55 -2.02 4.03
N PHE A 131 2.47 -2.75 4.34
CA PHE A 131 1.15 -2.16 4.53
C PHE A 131 0.61 -2.44 5.93
N LEU A 132 -0.31 -1.59 6.39
CA LEU A 132 -0.99 -1.68 7.68
C LEU A 132 -2.44 -1.21 7.56
N ARG A 133 -3.25 -1.43 8.58
CA ARG A 133 -4.59 -0.82 8.67
C ARG A 133 -4.50 0.54 9.34
N ALA A 134 -4.94 1.57 8.63
CA ALA A 134 -4.99 2.94 9.10
C ALA A 134 -6.46 3.37 9.29
N LYS A 135 -6.72 4.20 10.29
CA LYS A 135 -8.02 4.81 10.55
C LYS A 135 -7.93 6.31 10.34
N ALA A 136 -8.72 6.85 9.43
CA ALA A 136 -8.79 8.30 9.21
C ALA A 136 -9.33 9.01 10.45
N ILE A 137 -8.62 10.06 10.88
CA ILE A 137 -9.04 10.92 12.00
C ILE A 137 -9.10 12.39 11.59
N GLY A 138 -8.49 12.78 10.46
CA GLY A 138 -8.58 14.14 9.94
C GLY A 138 -8.01 14.28 8.55
N LEU A 139 -8.18 15.47 7.99
CA LEU A 139 -7.67 15.88 6.69
C LEU A 139 -6.78 17.10 6.88
N MET A 140 -5.64 17.13 6.21
CA MET A 140 -4.76 18.29 6.14
C MET A 140 -4.82 18.85 4.72
N PRO A 141 -5.63 19.88 4.46
CA PRO A 141 -5.67 20.51 3.15
C PRO A 141 -4.36 21.25 2.91
N MET A 142 -3.74 20.99 1.76
CA MET A 142 -2.43 21.55 1.43
C MET A 142 -2.40 21.99 -0.02
N ILE A 143 -1.72 23.12 -0.27
CA ILE A 143 -1.45 23.62 -1.60
C ILE A 143 0.06 23.55 -1.82
N ASP A 144 0.49 22.73 -2.78
CA ASP A 144 1.88 22.62 -3.21
C ASP A 144 2.04 23.24 -4.59
N GLN A 145 2.81 24.31 -4.70
CA GLN A 145 3.06 25.02 -5.97
C GLN A 145 1.79 25.47 -6.75
N GLY A 146 0.66 25.64 -6.06
CA GLY A 146 -0.62 26.03 -6.65
C GLY A 146 -1.57 24.87 -6.96
N GLU A 147 -1.12 23.63 -6.76
CA GLU A 147 -1.93 22.41 -6.92
C GLU A 147 -2.39 21.91 -5.55
N ARG A 148 -3.58 21.30 -5.52
CA ARG A 148 -4.16 20.74 -4.29
C ARG A 148 -3.53 19.38 -4.02
N ASP A 149 -2.94 19.21 -2.84
CA ASP A 149 -2.22 18.01 -2.40
C ASP A 149 -2.66 17.63 -0.97
N ASP A 150 -3.96 17.37 -0.83
CA ASP A 150 -4.54 17.07 0.48
C ASP A 150 -3.98 15.77 1.06
N LYS A 151 -3.79 15.73 2.38
CA LYS A 151 -3.25 14.54 3.05
C LYS A 151 -4.17 14.06 4.15
N ILE A 152 -4.42 12.75 4.17
CA ILE A 152 -5.16 12.12 5.26
C ILE A 152 -4.27 12.03 6.49
N ILE A 153 -4.78 12.47 7.64
CA ILE A 153 -4.18 12.22 8.94
C ILE A 153 -4.87 10.99 9.53
N ALA A 154 -4.10 9.95 9.81
CA ALA A 154 -4.60 8.68 10.28
C ALA A 154 -3.80 8.16 11.49
N VAL A 155 -4.40 7.24 12.22
CA VAL A 155 -3.73 6.42 13.23
C VAL A 155 -3.67 4.97 12.78
N CYS A 156 -2.67 4.20 13.24
CA CYS A 156 -2.69 2.75 13.04
C CYS A 156 -3.88 2.14 13.81
N ALA A 157 -4.78 1.45 13.10
CA ALA A 157 -5.99 0.87 13.67
C ALA A 157 -5.70 -0.27 14.65
N ASP A 158 -4.52 -0.89 14.54
CA ASP A 158 -4.08 -2.01 15.35
C ASP A 158 -3.11 -1.63 16.47
N ASP A 159 -2.67 -0.36 16.54
CA ASP A 159 -1.77 0.11 17.59
C ASP A 159 -2.55 0.37 18.89
N PRO A 160 -2.25 -0.33 20.01
CA PRO A 160 -2.99 -0.17 21.26
C PRO A 160 -2.94 1.24 21.84
N GLU A 161 -1.87 2.00 21.57
CA GLU A 161 -1.70 3.37 22.04
C GLU A 161 -2.56 4.35 21.24
N TYR A 162 -2.80 4.12 19.95
CA TYR A 162 -3.44 5.11 19.08
C TYR A 162 -4.82 4.70 18.54
N ARG A 163 -5.17 3.41 18.56
CA ARG A 163 -6.43 2.91 17.97
C ARG A 163 -7.71 3.53 18.54
N HIS A 164 -7.62 4.18 19.70
CA HIS A 164 -8.77 4.79 20.37
C HIS A 164 -9.11 6.19 19.85
N PHE A 165 -8.17 6.90 19.21
CA PHE A 165 -8.40 8.23 18.63
C PHE A 165 -9.40 8.18 17.47
N LYS A 166 -10.40 9.03 17.46
CA LYS A 166 -11.46 9.05 16.42
C LYS A 166 -11.47 10.32 15.59
N ASP A 167 -10.97 11.41 16.14
CA ASP A 167 -10.92 12.70 15.48
C ASP A 167 -9.57 13.37 15.75
N ILE A 168 -9.11 14.20 14.81
CA ILE A 168 -7.84 14.90 14.89
C ILE A 168 -7.77 15.85 16.10
N SER A 169 -8.91 16.37 16.55
CA SER A 169 -9.01 17.22 17.75
C SER A 169 -8.67 16.49 19.06
N GLU A 170 -8.68 15.15 19.05
CA GLU A 170 -8.30 14.35 20.22
C GLU A 170 -6.77 14.22 20.36
N LEU A 171 -6.00 14.55 19.31
CA LEU A 171 -4.54 14.54 19.39
C LEU A 171 -4.01 15.67 20.28
N PRO A 172 -2.85 15.48 20.94
CA PRO A 172 -2.19 16.56 21.65
C PRO A 172 -1.95 17.76 20.73
N PRO A 173 -2.31 19.00 21.10
CA PRO A 173 -2.24 20.16 20.20
C PRO A 173 -0.84 20.41 19.62
N HIS A 174 0.20 20.14 20.41
CA HIS A 174 1.59 20.27 19.94
C HIS A 174 1.90 19.35 18.76
N ARG A 175 1.25 18.18 18.68
CA ARG A 175 1.43 17.24 17.57
C ARG A 175 0.99 17.83 16.24
N LEU A 176 -0.12 18.58 16.23
CA LEU A 176 -0.63 19.22 15.03
C LEU A 176 0.31 20.33 14.57
N ILE A 177 0.89 21.07 15.51
CA ILE A 177 1.91 22.10 15.21
C ILE A 177 3.15 21.47 14.58
N GLU A 178 3.64 20.34 15.11
CA GLU A 178 4.79 19.63 14.55
C GLU A 178 4.53 19.16 13.10
N ILE A 179 3.33 18.61 12.83
CA ILE A 179 2.94 18.14 11.50
C ILE A 179 2.84 19.31 10.52
N HIS A 180 2.16 20.39 10.92
CA HIS A 180 2.00 21.60 10.12
C HIS A 180 3.36 22.19 9.73
N GLN A 181 4.23 22.42 10.72
CA GLN A 181 5.57 22.97 10.52
C GLN A 181 6.42 22.09 9.58
N PHE A 182 6.32 20.76 9.70
CA PHE A 182 7.05 19.85 8.82
C PHE A 182 6.67 20.07 7.34
N PHE A 183 5.37 20.11 7.01
CA PHE A 183 4.93 20.27 5.62
C PHE A 183 5.16 21.69 5.07
N GLU A 184 5.17 22.72 5.92
CA GLU A 184 5.62 24.04 5.49
C GLU A 184 7.14 24.08 5.20
N ASP A 185 7.95 23.37 5.99
CA ASP A 185 9.41 23.50 5.95
C ASP A 185 10.11 22.55 4.97
N TYR A 186 9.57 21.35 4.74
CA TYR A 186 10.36 20.25 4.12
C TYR A 186 10.88 20.59 2.72
N LYS A 187 10.18 21.45 1.98
CA LYS A 187 10.54 21.92 0.62
C LYS A 187 11.19 23.31 0.57
N LYS A 188 11.39 24.01 1.69
CA LYS A 188 11.96 25.38 1.71
C LYS A 188 13.36 25.47 1.09
N ASN A 189 14.22 24.48 1.36
CA ASN A 189 15.56 24.43 0.76
C ASN A 189 15.57 24.14 -0.75
N GLU A 190 14.43 23.70 -1.31
CA GLU A 190 14.21 23.55 -2.75
C GLU A 190 13.69 24.86 -3.39
N LYS A 191 13.52 25.93 -2.60
CA LYS A 191 12.90 27.21 -3.00
C LYS A 191 11.46 27.03 -3.52
N LYS A 192 10.76 26.05 -2.99
CA LYS A 192 9.33 25.83 -3.24
C LYS A 192 8.53 26.30 -2.03
N GLU A 193 7.32 26.78 -2.31
CA GLU A 193 6.38 27.24 -1.30
C GLU A 193 5.25 26.23 -1.18
N VAL A 194 4.92 25.88 0.07
CA VAL A 194 3.84 24.99 0.45
C VAL A 194 2.98 25.74 1.44
N ASN A 195 1.66 25.71 1.26
CA ASN A 195 0.71 26.31 2.18
C ASN A 195 -0.15 25.21 2.81
N VAL A 196 -0.12 25.13 4.15
CA VAL A 196 -0.92 24.18 4.92
C VAL A 196 -2.06 24.93 5.59
N ASN A 197 -3.29 24.59 5.20
CA ASN A 197 -4.51 25.18 5.77
C ASN A 197 -4.85 24.55 7.13
N ASP A 198 -5.90 25.07 7.77
CA ASP A 198 -6.43 24.48 8.99
C ASP A 198 -6.83 23.01 8.79
N PHE A 199 -6.44 22.18 9.75
CA PHE A 199 -6.84 20.78 9.76
C PHE A 199 -8.35 20.63 9.88
N LEU A 200 -8.90 19.67 9.15
CA LEU A 200 -10.31 19.30 9.18
C LEU A 200 -10.50 17.95 9.88
N GLY A 201 -11.69 17.75 10.47
CA GLY A 201 -12.03 16.55 11.23
C GLY A 201 -12.21 15.29 10.37
N HIS A 202 -12.55 14.18 11.03
CA HIS A 202 -12.63 12.87 10.39
C HIS A 202 -13.68 12.77 9.26
N GLU A 203 -14.76 13.57 9.33
CA GLU A 203 -15.80 13.60 8.29
C GLU A 203 -15.23 14.09 6.96
N ALA A 204 -14.47 15.19 6.96
CA ALA A 204 -13.82 15.71 5.77
C ALA A 204 -12.80 14.71 5.18
N ALA A 205 -12.09 13.97 6.04
CA ALA A 205 -11.18 12.91 5.60
C ALA A 205 -11.92 11.77 4.91
N THR A 206 -13.05 11.36 5.48
CA THR A 206 -13.92 10.30 4.94
C THR A 206 -14.45 10.70 3.56
N ASP A 207 -14.91 11.95 3.42
CA ASP A 207 -15.42 12.50 2.15
C ASP A 207 -14.32 12.57 1.08
N ALA A 208 -13.12 13.02 1.45
CA ALA A 208 -11.97 13.07 0.54
C ALA A 208 -11.57 11.67 0.03
N ILE A 209 -11.55 10.66 0.93
CA ILE A 209 -11.24 9.28 0.54
C ILE A 209 -12.32 8.74 -0.41
N ASN A 210 -13.61 8.97 -0.13
CA ASN A 210 -14.70 8.56 -1.02
C ASN A 210 -14.56 9.18 -2.42
N GLN A 211 -14.32 10.50 -2.49
CA GLN A 211 -14.09 11.18 -3.76
C GLN A 211 -12.92 10.56 -4.52
N SER A 212 -11.84 10.26 -3.82
CA SER A 212 -10.64 9.64 -4.42
C SER A 212 -10.88 8.22 -4.90
N MET A 213 -11.74 7.44 -4.22
CA MET A 213 -12.19 6.12 -4.67
C MET A 213 -13.03 6.22 -5.95
N ASP A 214 -13.92 7.22 -6.05
CA ASP A 214 -14.76 7.44 -7.24
C ASP A 214 -13.92 7.85 -8.46
N LEU A 215 -12.91 8.71 -8.26
CA LEU A 215 -11.93 9.08 -9.29
C LEU A 215 -11.15 7.85 -9.78
N TYR A 216 -10.66 7.02 -8.85
CA TYR A 216 -9.97 5.79 -9.19
C TYR A 216 -10.86 4.81 -9.96
N ALA A 217 -12.12 4.64 -9.56
CA ALA A 217 -13.07 3.78 -10.26
C ALA A 217 -13.29 4.25 -11.71
N SER A 218 -13.42 5.57 -11.92
CA SER A 218 -13.54 6.18 -13.23
C SER A 218 -12.29 5.94 -14.08
N TYR A 219 -11.10 6.18 -13.52
CA TYR A 219 -9.81 5.90 -14.13
C TYR A 219 -9.67 4.45 -14.60
N VAL A 220 -10.05 3.48 -13.75
CA VAL A 220 -10.00 2.05 -14.11
C VAL A 220 -10.95 1.76 -15.28
N VAL A 221 -12.19 2.26 -15.25
CA VAL A 221 -13.16 2.05 -16.34
C VAL A 221 -12.66 2.65 -17.65
N GLU A 222 -12.05 3.83 -17.63
CA GLU A 222 -11.49 4.47 -18.82
C GLU A 222 -10.27 3.72 -19.36
N SER A 223 -9.37 3.26 -18.48
CA SER A 223 -8.21 2.47 -18.86
C SER A 223 -8.57 1.13 -19.52
N LEU A 224 -9.71 0.52 -19.13
CA LEU A 224 -10.20 -0.72 -19.72
C LEU A 224 -10.92 -0.54 -21.06
N ARG A 225 -11.26 0.70 -21.44
CA ARG A 225 -11.90 1.03 -22.74
C ARG A 225 -10.89 1.27 -23.86
N GLN A 226 -9.63 1.51 -23.54
CA GLN A 226 -8.53 1.72 -24.48
C GLN A 226 -7.89 0.40 -24.90
#